data_AF-B9F012-F1
#
_entry.id   AF-B9F012-F1
#
_cell.length_a   1.000
_cell.length_b   1.000
_cell.length_c   1.000
_cell.angle_alpha   90.00
_cell.angle_beta   90.00
_cell.angle_gamma   90.00
#
_symmetry.space_group_name_H-M   'P 1'
#
loop_
_entity.id
_entity.type
_entity.pdbx_description
1 polymer ?
#
loop_
_entity_poly.entity_id
_entity_poly.type
_entity_poly.pdbx_seq_one_letter_code
_entity_poly.pdbx_strand_id
1 'polypeptide(L)'
;MAPATQMAAPPPRGGSFRVLRTARVAPSSPDGVPSLRQRAVPLTFLDAMWLPTPPVDRVFLYRLGAADDDVDAVLSRLADSLSRCMQGHRHQ
;
A
#
# COMPACT_ATOMS: atom_id res chain seq x y z
N MET A 1 45.25 -32.60 -19.81
CA MET A 1 44.29 -31.49 -19.81
C MET A 1 43.35 -31.74 -18.64
N ALA A 2 43.56 -31.05 -17.51
CA ALA A 2 42.77 -31.26 -16.29
C ALA A 2 41.49 -30.41 -16.33
N PRO A 3 40.34 -30.87 -15.80
CA PRO A 3 39.14 -30.06 -15.76
C PRO A 3 39.23 -29.05 -14.62
N ALA A 4 38.93 -27.79 -14.93
CA ALA A 4 38.83 -26.73 -13.93
C ALA A 4 37.60 -26.99 -13.04
N THR A 5 37.83 -27.11 -11.73
CA THR A 5 36.79 -27.08 -10.71
C THR A 5 36.11 -25.71 -10.76
N GLN A 6 34.88 -25.66 -11.28
CA GLN A 6 34.03 -24.48 -11.20
C GLN A 6 33.55 -24.36 -9.74
N MET A 7 34.13 -23.43 -8.98
CA MET A 7 33.57 -23.02 -7.70
C MET A 7 32.26 -22.30 -7.96
N ALA A 8 31.15 -22.89 -7.51
CA ALA A 8 29.87 -22.21 -7.46
C ALA A 8 30.00 -20.95 -6.59
N ALA A 9 29.59 -19.81 -7.14
CA ALA A 9 29.54 -18.55 -6.41
C ALA A 9 28.63 -18.71 -5.17
N PRO A 10 28.98 -18.10 -4.03
CA PRO A 10 28.12 -18.13 -2.85
C PRO A 10 26.76 -17.50 -3.18
N PRO A 11 25.65 -18.04 -2.65
CA PRO A 11 24.33 -17.49 -2.93
C PRO A 11 24.26 -16.05 -2.42
N PRO A 12 23.64 -15.12 -3.16
CA PRO A 12 23.46 -13.76 -2.71
C PRO A 12 22.67 -13.78 -1.39
N ARG A 13 23.31 -13.37 -0.30
CA ARG A 13 22.65 -13.09 0.98
C ARG A 13 21.94 -11.74 0.89
N GLY A 14 20.97 -11.64 -0.02
CA GLY A 14 20.04 -10.52 -0.13
C GLY A 14 18.65 -11.06 0.16
N GLY A 15 18.00 -10.57 1.21
CA GLY A 15 16.61 -10.94 1.49
C GLY A 15 15.75 -10.64 0.25
N SER A 16 15.15 -11.67 -0.35
CA SER A 16 14.28 -11.50 -1.49
C SER A 16 12.95 -10.91 -1.02
N PHE A 17 12.60 -9.73 -1.51
CA PHE A 17 11.25 -9.18 -1.33
C PHE A 17 10.32 -9.77 -2.40
N ARG A 18 9.12 -10.17 -1.98
CA ARG A 18 8.06 -10.62 -2.88
C ARG A 18 6.81 -9.77 -2.64
N VAL A 19 6.28 -9.21 -3.71
CA VAL A 19 4.95 -8.56 -3.67
C VAL A 19 3.90 -9.65 -3.50
N LEU A 20 3.15 -9.60 -2.40
CA LEU A 20 2.04 -10.52 -2.14
C LEU A 20 0.75 -10.05 -2.82
N ARG A 21 0.43 -8.76 -2.71
CA ARG A 21 -0.81 -8.17 -3.23
C ARG A 21 -0.61 -6.71 -3.62
N THR A 22 -1.13 -6.35 -4.79
CA THR A 22 -1.33 -4.96 -5.21
C THR A 22 -2.82 -4.76 -5.48
N ALA A 23 -3.44 -3.76 -4.87
CA ALA A 23 -4.88 -3.51 -5.01
C ALA A 23 -5.17 -2.02 -5.19
N ARG A 24 -6.14 -1.70 -6.04
CA ARG A 24 -6.78 -0.37 -6.09
C ARG A 24 -8.03 -0.42 -5.22
N VAL A 25 -8.03 0.31 -4.11
CA VAL A 25 -9.17 0.36 -3.18
C VAL A 25 -10.04 1.56 -3.54
N ALA A 26 -11.31 1.32 -3.83
CA ALA A 26 -12.29 2.39 -4.04
C ALA A 26 -12.97 2.76 -2.71
N PRO A 27 -13.43 4.00 -2.52
CA PRO A 27 -14.27 4.37 -1.38
C PRO A 27 -15.56 3.53 -1.35
N SER A 28 -16.03 3.18 -0.15
CA SER A 28 -17.28 2.44 0.02
C SER A 28 -18.48 3.27 -0.44
N SER A 29 -19.34 2.73 -1.32
CA SER A 29 -20.58 3.41 -1.71
C SER A 29 -21.68 3.08 -0.70
N PRO A 30 -22.40 4.06 -0.13
CA PRO A 30 -23.61 3.77 0.62
C PRO A 30 -24.66 3.18 -0.34
N ASP A 31 -25.37 2.16 0.13
CA ASP A 31 -26.36 1.34 -0.58
C ASP A 31 -27.17 2.12 -1.63
N GLY A 32 -26.94 1.77 -2.90
CA GLY A 32 -27.84 2.13 -4.02
C GLY A 32 -27.93 3.61 -4.40
N VAL A 33 -27.20 4.53 -3.75
CA VAL A 33 -27.24 5.95 -4.11
C VAL A 33 -26.26 6.21 -5.27
N PRO A 34 -26.71 6.81 -6.41
CA PRO A 34 -25.85 7.01 -7.56
C PRO A 34 -24.68 7.92 -7.19
N SER A 35 -23.47 7.43 -7.47
CA SER A 35 -22.18 8.14 -7.51
C SER A 35 -22.15 9.44 -6.70
N LEU A 36 -21.70 9.31 -5.45
CA LEU A 36 -21.28 10.40 -4.58
C LEU A 36 -20.59 11.50 -5.42
N ARG A 37 -21.19 12.70 -5.46
CA ARG A 37 -20.83 13.77 -6.41
C ARG A 37 -19.32 13.97 -6.48
N GLN A 38 -18.78 14.09 -7.69
CA GLN A 38 -17.39 14.42 -7.94
C GLN A 38 -17.07 15.74 -7.21
N ARG A 39 -16.27 15.68 -6.15
CA ARG A 39 -15.84 16.83 -5.35
C ARG A 39 -14.35 17.01 -5.58
N ALA A 40 -13.98 18.10 -6.23
CA ALA A 40 -12.59 18.54 -6.30
C ALA A 40 -12.31 19.46 -5.11
N VAL A 41 -11.14 19.32 -4.50
CA VAL A 41 -10.64 20.25 -3.48
C VAL A 41 -9.80 21.31 -4.19
N PRO A 42 -10.15 22.60 -4.12
CA PRO A 42 -9.36 23.65 -4.73
C PRO A 42 -8.01 23.76 -4.02
N LEU A 43 -6.93 23.89 -4.78
CA LEU A 43 -5.61 24.16 -4.22
C LEU A 43 -5.55 25.60 -3.70
N THR A 44 -4.99 25.76 -2.52
CA THR A 44 -4.73 27.05 -1.89
C THR A 44 -3.29 27.50 -2.12
N PHE A 45 -2.97 28.73 -1.72
CA PHE A 45 -1.59 29.22 -1.72
C PHE A 45 -0.66 28.35 -0.84
N LEU A 46 -1.19 27.77 0.24
CA LEU A 46 -0.39 26.88 1.10
C LEU A 46 0.01 25.60 0.37
N ASP A 47 -0.84 25.09 -0.52
CA ASP A 47 -0.57 23.88 -1.31
C ASP A 47 0.47 24.13 -2.41
N ALA A 48 0.52 25.36 -2.96
CA ALA A 48 1.43 25.71 -4.05
C ALA A 48 2.91 25.54 -3.69
N MET A 49 3.28 25.78 -2.43
CA MET A 49 4.64 25.58 -1.94
C MET A 49 5.10 24.11 -2.02
N TRP A 50 4.17 23.16 -2.03
CA TRP A 50 4.47 21.72 -2.01
C TRP A 50 4.43 21.06 -3.39
N LEU A 51 3.95 21.74 -4.44
CA LEU A 51 3.88 21.19 -5.79
C LEU A 51 5.21 20.63 -6.34
N PRO A 52 6.38 21.26 -6.11
CA PRO A 52 7.65 20.72 -6.59
C PRO A 52 8.28 19.69 -5.64
N THR A 53 7.67 19.43 -4.47
CA THR A 53 8.26 18.53 -3.48
C THR A 53 8.12 17.07 -3.91
N PRO A 54 9.14 16.23 -3.64
CA PRO A 54 9.05 14.81 -3.93
C PRO A 54 7.95 14.14 -3.08
N PRO A 55 7.45 12.96 -3.49
CA PRO A 55 6.48 12.20 -2.70
C PRO A 55 6.95 11.96 -1.26
N VAL A 56 6.01 12.00 -0.31
CA VAL A 56 6.28 11.73 1.10
C VAL A 56 6.17 10.23 1.37
N ASP A 57 7.30 9.59 1.64
CA ASP A 57 7.34 8.17 1.98
C ASP A 57 7.29 7.94 3.51
N ARG A 58 6.40 7.04 3.95
CA ARG A 58 6.25 6.66 5.37
C ARG A 58 6.18 5.15 5.51
N VAL A 59 6.96 4.60 6.44
CA VAL A 59 7.02 3.16 6.71
C VAL A 59 6.60 2.91 8.15
N PHE A 60 5.63 2.01 8.34
CA PHE A 60 5.17 1.55 9.65
C PHE A 60 5.44 0.05 9.76
N LEU A 61 6.20 -0.34 10.77
CA LEU A 61 6.59 -1.73 11.02
C LEU A 61 5.74 -2.29 12.17
N TYR A 62 4.97 -3.34 11.89
CA TYR A 62 4.13 -4.01 12.86
C TYR A 62 4.60 -5.45 13.05
N ARG A 63 4.60 -5.92 14.30
CA ARG A 63 4.79 -7.33 14.60
C ARG A 63 3.43 -8.01 14.59
N LEU A 64 3.20 -8.92 13.65
CA LEU A 64 2.02 -9.79 13.66
C LEU A 64 2.19 -10.85 14.77
N GLY A 65 1.10 -11.24 15.43
CA GLY A 65 1.11 -12.21 16.52
C GLY A 65 1.63 -13.59 16.10
N ALA A 66 2.07 -14.40 17.08
CA ALA A 66 2.68 -15.71 16.85
C ALA A 66 1.71 -16.83 16.40
N ALA A 67 0.40 -16.52 16.29
CA ALA A 67 -0.63 -17.47 15.92
C ALA A 67 -1.50 -16.88 14.80
N ASP A 68 -1.36 -17.43 13.60
CA ASP A 68 -2.43 -17.52 12.59
C ASP A 68 -3.18 -16.26 12.14
N ASP A 69 -2.61 -15.07 12.31
CA ASP A 69 -3.07 -13.94 11.50
C ASP A 69 -2.61 -14.18 10.06
N ASP A 70 -3.47 -14.88 9.31
CA ASP A 70 -3.37 -15.05 7.87
C ASP A 70 -3.12 -13.68 7.24
N VAL A 71 -1.94 -13.52 6.63
CA VAL A 71 -1.49 -12.27 6.02
C VAL A 71 -2.52 -11.79 5.00
N ASP A 72 -3.17 -12.71 4.28
CA ASP A 72 -4.19 -12.36 3.30
C ASP A 72 -5.47 -11.83 3.97
N ALA A 73 -5.86 -12.38 5.13
CA ALA A 73 -6.95 -11.84 5.95
C ALA A 73 -6.64 -10.44 6.48
N VAL A 74 -5.41 -10.18 6.95
CA VAL A 74 -4.97 -8.85 7.38
C VAL A 74 -5.01 -7.85 6.24
N LEU A 75 -4.46 -8.21 5.08
CA LEU A 75 -4.47 -7.35 3.88
C LEU A 75 -5.90 -7.04 3.43
N SER A 76 -6.82 -7.99 3.55
CA SER A 76 -8.24 -7.79 3.22
C SER A 76 -8.93 -6.84 4.19
N ARG A 77 -8.72 -7.02 5.51
CA ARG A 77 -9.23 -6.09 6.53
C ARG A 77 -8.69 -4.67 6.34
N LEU A 78 -7.41 -4.53 5.98
CA LEU A 78 -6.80 -3.22 5.71
C LEU A 78 -7.48 -2.55 4.51
N ALA A 79 -7.65 -3.26 3.40
CA ALA A 79 -8.33 -2.74 2.21
C ALA A 79 -9.78 -2.29 2.52
N ASP A 80 -10.54 -3.10 3.26
CA ASP A 80 -11.90 -2.78 3.65
C ASP A 80 -11.98 -1.57 4.58
N SER A 81 -11.06 -1.49 5.55
CA SER A 81 -11.00 -0.36 6.48
C SER A 81 -10.65 0.95 5.77
N LEU A 82 -9.73 0.91 4.80
CA LEU A 82 -9.37 2.05 3.98
C LEU A 82 -10.55 2.49 3.10
N SER A 83 -11.26 1.54 2.47
CA SER A 83 -12.47 1.82 1.69
C SER A 83 -13.51 2.61 2.50
N ARG A 84 -13.74 2.21 3.75
CA ARG A 84 -14.67 2.89 4.66
C ARG A 84 -14.13 4.24 5.15
N CYS A 85 -12.83 4.35 5.45
CA CYS A 85 -12.21 5.60 5.91
C CYS A 85 -12.32 6.71 4.84
N MET A 86 -12.07 6.37 3.57
CA MET A 86 -12.19 7.31 2.46
C MET A 86 -13.61 7.85 2.26
N GLN A 87 -14.63 7.11 2.71
CA GLN A 87 -16.01 7.59 2.71
C GLN A 87 -16.22 8.71 3.75
N GLY A 88 -15.74 8.50 4.99
CA GLY A 88 -15.90 9.46 6.09
C GLY A 88 -15.15 10.79 5.86
N HIS A 89 -14.00 10.76 5.20
CA HIS A 89 -13.21 11.98 4.94
C HIS A 89 -13.88 12.92 3.92
N ARG A 90 -14.82 12.45 3.10
CA ARG A 90 -15.46 13.25 2.05
C ARG A 90 -16.58 14.17 2.57
N HIS A 91 -16.93 14.08 3.86
CA HIS A 91 -18.05 14.80 4.48
C HIS A 91 -17.67 16.09 5.25
N GLN A 92 -16.39 16.46 5.31
CA GLN A 92 -15.96 17.82 5.72
C GLN A 92 -15.66 18.63 4.45
#